data_AF-R5NWY5-F1
#
_entry.id   AF-R5NWY5-F1
#
_cell.length_a   1.000
_cell.length_b   1.000
_cell.length_c   1.000
_cell.angle_alpha   90.00
_cell.angle_beta   90.00
_cell.angle_gamma   90.00
#
_symmetry.space_group_name_H-M   'P 1'
#
loop_
_entity.id
_entity.type
_entity.pdbx_description
1 polymer ?
#
loop_
_entity_poly.entity_id
_entity_poly.type
_entity_poly.pdbx_seq_one_letter_code
_entity_poly.pdbx_strand_id
1 'polypeptide(L)'
;MKRNFFRIVCLIFITITFWGCNKEDSDIGLTDAIPEGSVEKELADIDLSGLNGEAKLYCDLIQTAVFATNSHKPVISSRVVNGEEVNPLREKLKEMEIWGENGNQISFFSLPEAEQAEFLSDWAVFEAAQMTEKIRIDPEVEEYIRQHNEIIVHVLGEESIGTRGINLRVKDNKAFFAKIRERMESLSESAVGQPETKGSITDKGKVPFERVRAAVAKYGRVGDFMLALPRHGAPWVFLNFAHDQFKVGHAAIIKEGVTLQSGKSDDFTWGCQIKQGVMSERLDYWSVKSYVMGVRKVSWRWKWRGFKSRLVIKKTPVSQPTRLANRAAGYEGRKYVNWSEFLTAKWAAPSRFTCTTLVWYCAKKEYGVNVSSWWSPLVSPSGLYLDESTYVRKAIR
;
A
#
# COMPACT_ATOMS: atom_id res chain seq x y z
N MET A 1 60.51 43.30 9.40
CA MET A 1 59.78 44.55 9.08
C MET A 1 58.52 44.15 8.30
N LYS A 2 57.38 43.99 8.98
CA LYS A 2 56.40 45.01 9.38
C LYS A 2 55.44 45.38 8.24
N ARG A 3 54.14 45.26 8.57
CA ARG A 3 52.93 45.86 7.94
C ARG A 3 52.43 45.20 6.67
N ASN A 4 51.34 44.44 6.80
CA ASN A 4 50.07 44.66 6.06
C ASN A 4 48.96 43.72 6.57
N PHE A 5 48.67 43.80 7.89
CA PHE A 5 47.57 43.05 8.52
C PHE A 5 46.38 43.95 8.92
N PHE A 6 46.23 45.14 8.34
CA PHE A 6 45.21 46.09 8.81
C PHE A 6 44.68 47.02 7.69
N ARG A 7 43.81 46.46 6.84
CA ARG A 7 42.82 47.14 5.99
C ARG A 7 41.69 46.13 5.75
N ILE A 8 40.88 45.77 6.75
CA ILE A 8 39.76 46.54 7.31
C ILE A 8 38.83 47.10 6.23
N VAL A 9 37.79 46.30 5.92
CA VAL A 9 36.40 46.56 6.36
C VAL A 9 35.56 47.60 5.59
N CYS A 10 36.00 48.15 4.45
CA CYS A 10 35.16 49.08 3.67
C CYS A 10 34.60 48.54 2.33
N LEU A 11 34.31 47.24 2.23
CA LEU A 11 33.60 46.68 1.06
C LEU A 11 32.42 45.77 1.46
N ILE A 12 31.79 46.10 2.58
CA ILE A 12 30.46 45.65 2.95
C ILE A 12 29.68 46.93 3.27
N PHE A 13 28.92 47.44 2.29
CA PHE A 13 27.59 48.04 2.44
C PHE A 13 27.23 48.81 1.15
N ILE A 14 26.03 48.52 0.65
CA ILE A 14 25.25 49.31 -0.31
C ILE A 14 25.60 49.07 -1.79
N THR A 15 25.07 47.98 -2.34
CA THR A 15 24.17 48.07 -3.50
C THR A 15 22.99 47.12 -3.25
N ILE A 16 21.92 47.68 -2.71
CA ILE A 16 20.61 47.05 -2.55
C ILE A 16 19.75 47.46 -3.76
N THR A 17 18.98 46.49 -4.28
CA THR A 17 17.80 46.57 -5.18
C THR A 17 18.09 46.92 -6.65
N PHE A 18 17.64 46.18 -7.67
CA PHE A 18 16.32 45.60 -7.91
C PHE A 18 16.37 44.37 -8.84
N TRP A 19 15.31 43.55 -8.76
CA TRP A 19 14.87 42.45 -9.65
C TRP A 19 15.58 41.09 -9.48
N GLY A 20 14.92 39.96 -9.25
CA GLY A 20 13.50 39.64 -9.14
C GLY A 20 13.36 38.18 -8.67
N CYS A 21 12.27 37.89 -7.97
CA CYS A 21 11.92 36.56 -7.47
C CYS A 21 11.95 35.49 -8.57
N ASN A 22 12.68 34.40 -8.33
CA ASN A 22 12.11 33.06 -8.43
C ASN A 22 12.70 32.24 -7.29
N LYS A 23 11.90 32.01 -6.24
CA LYS A 23 12.08 30.85 -5.39
C LYS A 23 11.79 29.65 -6.30
N GLU A 24 12.82 29.10 -6.89
CA GLU A 24 12.82 27.67 -7.15
C GLU A 24 12.67 27.02 -5.77
N ASP A 25 11.46 26.54 -5.49
CA ASP A 25 11.27 25.54 -4.44
C ASP A 25 12.28 24.45 -4.75
N SER A 26 13.32 24.41 -3.94
CA SER A 26 14.32 23.37 -3.98
C SER A 26 13.57 22.08 -3.67
N ASP A 27 13.37 21.27 -4.71
CA ASP A 27 13.09 19.85 -4.59
C ASP A 27 14.14 19.29 -3.62
N ILE A 28 13.75 19.16 -2.35
CA ILE A 28 14.53 18.47 -1.33
C ILE A 28 14.74 17.07 -1.90
N GLY A 29 16.01 16.72 -2.12
CA GLY A 29 16.47 15.53 -2.84
C GLY A 29 16.06 14.19 -2.22
N LEU A 30 14.79 13.85 -2.34
CA LEU A 30 14.31 12.48 -2.48
C LEU A 30 13.99 12.30 -3.96
N THR A 31 14.79 11.51 -4.67
CA THR A 31 14.34 10.95 -5.95
C THR A 31 13.14 10.03 -5.63
N ASP A 32 11.93 10.59 -5.58
CA ASP A 32 10.66 9.92 -5.26
C ASP A 32 10.29 8.78 -6.22
N ALA A 33 11.11 8.54 -7.25
CA ALA A 33 10.91 7.49 -8.24
C ALA A 33 11.75 6.27 -7.87
N ILE A 34 11.09 5.18 -7.46
CA ILE A 34 11.72 3.86 -7.35
C ILE A 34 12.16 3.43 -8.77
N PRO A 35 13.41 2.97 -8.97
CA PRO A 35 13.94 2.67 -10.29
C PRO A 35 13.05 1.73 -11.09
N GLU A 36 12.82 2.06 -12.37
CA GLU A 36 11.87 1.35 -13.25
C GLU A 36 12.36 0.00 -13.78
N GLY A 37 13.39 -0.57 -13.14
CA GLY A 37 14.00 -1.85 -13.52
C GLY A 37 13.57 -2.99 -12.63
N SER A 38 13.91 -4.21 -13.05
CA SER A 38 13.93 -5.35 -12.13
C SER A 38 14.99 -5.11 -11.06
N VAL A 39 14.61 -5.23 -9.81
CA VAL A 39 15.50 -5.12 -8.66
C VAL A 39 15.60 -6.47 -7.98
N GLU A 40 16.82 -6.94 -7.77
CA GLU A 40 17.11 -8.11 -6.96
C GLU A 40 17.90 -7.66 -5.73
N LYS A 41 17.46 -8.07 -4.54
CA LYS A 41 18.11 -7.75 -3.27
C LYS A 41 18.24 -9.02 -2.43
N GLU A 42 19.40 -9.21 -1.81
CA GLU A 42 19.59 -10.20 -0.75
C GLU A 42 19.38 -9.54 0.61
N LEU A 43 19.14 -10.34 1.65
CA LEU A 43 18.93 -9.83 3.02
C LEU A 43 20.14 -8.99 3.51
N ALA A 44 21.34 -9.33 3.04
CA ALA A 44 22.57 -8.60 3.36
C ALA A 44 22.59 -7.15 2.83
N ASP A 45 21.75 -6.85 1.83
CA ASP A 45 21.65 -5.51 1.24
C ASP A 45 20.70 -4.59 2.03
N ILE A 46 20.05 -5.10 3.08
CA ILE A 46 19.11 -4.33 3.91
C ILE A 46 19.85 -3.76 5.11
N ASP A 47 19.79 -2.43 5.25
CA ASP A 47 20.17 -1.75 6.49
C ASP A 47 19.11 -2.01 7.57
N LEU A 48 19.40 -3.01 8.41
CA LEU A 48 18.56 -3.39 9.54
C LEU A 48 18.43 -2.28 10.60
N SER A 49 19.42 -1.40 10.71
CA SER A 49 19.42 -0.33 11.71
C SER A 49 18.53 0.85 11.30
N GLY A 50 18.31 1.02 10.00
CA GLY A 50 17.48 2.07 9.43
C GLY A 50 16.00 1.69 9.25
N LEU A 51 15.57 0.52 9.75
CA LEU A 51 14.18 0.07 9.67
C LEU A 51 13.29 0.87 10.62
N ASN A 52 12.10 1.24 10.14
CA ASN A 52 11.08 1.85 10.98
C ASN A 52 10.54 0.83 12.00
N GLY A 53 10.42 1.26 13.27
CA GLY A 53 10.02 0.39 14.38
C GLY A 53 8.60 -0.18 14.24
N GLU A 54 7.64 0.65 13.83
CA GLU A 54 6.25 0.23 13.65
C GLU A 54 6.08 -0.71 12.45
N ALA A 55 6.82 -0.46 11.36
CA ALA A 55 6.86 -1.37 10.21
C ALA A 55 7.44 -2.74 10.59
N LYS A 56 8.51 -2.76 11.40
CA LYS A 56 9.10 -4.01 11.88
C LYS A 56 8.13 -4.76 12.78
N LEU A 57 7.54 -4.08 13.77
CA LEU A 57 6.57 -4.67 14.69
C LEU A 57 5.38 -5.26 13.93
N TYR A 58 4.86 -4.56 12.92
CA TYR A 58 3.76 -5.04 12.09
C TYR A 58 4.08 -6.38 11.42
N CYS A 59 5.28 -6.51 10.84
CA CYS A 59 5.71 -7.74 10.16
C CYS A 59 5.97 -8.88 11.16
N ASP A 60 6.57 -8.59 12.33
CA ASP A 60 6.77 -9.55 13.40
C ASP A 60 5.42 -10.09 13.94
N LEU A 61 4.41 -9.23 14.04
CA LEU A 61 3.05 -9.61 14.45
C LEU A 61 2.37 -10.50 13.41
N ILE A 62 2.59 -10.26 12.10
CA ILE A 62 2.13 -11.15 11.03
C ILE A 62 2.74 -12.54 11.20
N GLN A 63 4.06 -12.62 11.33
CA GLN A 63 4.74 -13.89 11.55
C GLN A 63 4.19 -14.60 12.79
N THR A 64 4.04 -13.89 13.89
CA THR A 64 3.49 -14.42 15.15
C THR A 64 2.10 -15.02 14.94
N ALA A 65 1.18 -14.31 14.27
CA ALA A 65 -0.15 -14.84 14.03
C ALA A 65 -0.16 -16.00 13.03
N VAL A 66 0.73 -16.03 12.03
CA VAL A 66 0.87 -17.17 11.12
C VAL A 66 1.12 -18.46 11.91
N PHE A 67 2.00 -18.40 12.92
CA PHE A 67 2.27 -19.53 13.80
C PHE A 67 1.12 -19.79 14.79
N ALA A 68 0.64 -18.74 15.47
CA ALA A 68 -0.39 -18.87 16.49
C ALA A 68 -1.70 -19.47 15.94
N THR A 69 -2.05 -19.14 14.69
CA THR A 69 -3.26 -19.63 14.01
C THR A 69 -3.03 -20.94 13.22
N ASN A 70 -1.83 -21.50 13.22
CA ASN A 70 -1.43 -22.63 12.35
C ASN A 70 -1.68 -22.35 10.85
N SER A 71 -1.59 -21.09 10.43
CA SER A 71 -1.76 -20.71 9.02
C SER A 71 -0.68 -21.29 8.12
N HIS A 72 0.52 -21.54 8.69
CA HIS A 72 1.66 -22.15 8.01
C HIS A 72 1.46 -23.64 7.67
N LYS A 73 0.43 -24.31 8.22
CA LYS A 73 0.14 -25.72 7.93
C LYS A 73 -0.83 -25.87 6.76
N PRO A 74 -0.60 -26.83 5.85
CA PRO A 74 -1.55 -27.13 4.77
C PRO A 74 -2.87 -27.68 5.33
N VAL A 75 -3.98 -27.45 4.61
CA VAL A 75 -5.28 -28.04 4.96
C VAL A 75 -5.32 -29.48 4.47
N ILE A 76 -5.30 -30.44 5.38
CA ILE A 76 -5.58 -31.86 5.10
C ILE A 76 -7.09 -32.07 5.27
N SER A 77 -7.92 -31.66 4.32
CA SER A 77 -9.35 -31.98 4.35
C SER A 77 -9.96 -31.97 2.95
N SER A 78 -10.46 -33.14 2.54
CA SER A 78 -11.26 -33.43 1.36
C SER A 78 -12.73 -32.98 1.48
N ARG A 79 -13.04 -32.10 2.43
CA ARG A 79 -14.39 -31.53 2.62
C ARG A 79 -14.34 -30.01 2.54
N VAL A 80 -14.27 -29.50 1.31
CA VAL A 80 -14.68 -28.12 1.04
C VAL A 80 -16.21 -28.12 1.04
N VAL A 81 -16.79 -27.94 2.23
CA VAL A 81 -18.21 -27.61 2.37
C VAL A 81 -18.32 -26.10 2.21
N ASN A 82 -19.17 -25.69 1.29
CA ASN A 82 -19.60 -24.31 1.02
C ASN A 82 -19.32 -23.31 2.16
N GLY A 83 -18.44 -22.34 1.89
CA GLY A 83 -18.46 -21.04 2.57
C GLY A 83 -17.65 -20.89 3.87
N GLU A 84 -16.67 -21.76 4.18
CA GLU A 84 -15.78 -21.46 5.31
C GLU A 84 -14.89 -20.24 5.05
N GLU A 85 -14.89 -19.35 6.04
CA GLU A 85 -14.23 -18.05 6.04
C GLU A 85 -12.72 -18.21 5.82
N VAL A 86 -12.25 -17.59 4.74
CA VAL A 86 -10.88 -17.69 4.23
C VAL A 86 -9.90 -17.17 5.27
N ASN A 87 -9.03 -18.03 5.82
CA ASN A 87 -7.89 -17.59 6.60
C ASN A 87 -6.97 -16.74 5.70
N PRO A 88 -6.91 -15.41 5.90
CA PRO A 88 -6.29 -14.51 4.93
C PRO A 88 -4.76 -14.69 4.88
N LEU A 89 -4.14 -15.06 6.01
CA LEU A 89 -2.72 -15.36 6.09
C LEU A 89 -2.37 -16.59 5.25
N ARG A 90 -3.17 -17.66 5.36
CA ARG A 90 -2.94 -18.89 4.59
C ARG A 90 -3.06 -18.66 3.08
N GLU A 91 -4.06 -17.92 2.62
CA GLU A 91 -4.19 -17.63 1.18
C GLU A 91 -3.01 -16.80 0.68
N LYS A 92 -2.54 -15.83 1.46
CA LYS A 92 -1.37 -15.05 1.07
C LYS A 92 -0.12 -15.92 0.96
N LEU A 93 0.12 -16.85 1.91
CA LEU A 93 1.21 -17.84 1.84
C LEU A 93 1.11 -18.75 0.62
N LYS A 94 -0.11 -19.15 0.25
CA LYS A 94 -0.38 -20.00 -0.93
C LYS A 94 -0.09 -19.27 -2.25
N GLU A 95 -0.30 -17.96 -2.29
CA GLU A 95 -0.08 -17.13 -3.48
C GLU A 95 1.38 -16.66 -3.64
N MET A 96 2.27 -16.93 -2.66
CA MET A 96 3.68 -16.52 -2.76
C MET A 96 4.39 -17.28 -3.89
N GLU A 97 5.07 -16.54 -4.76
CA GLU A 97 5.89 -17.10 -5.83
C GLU A 97 7.30 -17.37 -5.31
N ILE A 98 7.55 -18.60 -4.83
CA ILE A 98 8.84 -19.02 -4.27
C ILE A 98 9.54 -19.96 -5.25
N TRP A 99 10.82 -19.69 -5.52
CA TRP A 99 11.67 -20.46 -6.43
C TRP A 99 12.84 -21.08 -5.65
N GLY A 100 13.04 -22.39 -5.80
CA GLY A 100 14.22 -23.08 -5.30
C GLY A 100 15.47 -22.79 -6.15
N GLU A 101 16.65 -23.19 -5.66
CA GLU A 101 17.91 -23.00 -6.38
C GLU A 101 17.96 -23.71 -7.74
N ASN A 102 17.29 -24.86 -7.86
CA ASN A 102 17.17 -25.63 -9.09
C ASN A 102 16.27 -24.95 -10.15
N GLY A 103 15.72 -23.77 -9.85
CA GLY A 103 14.81 -23.05 -10.74
C GLY A 103 13.38 -23.59 -10.75
N ASN A 104 13.05 -24.55 -9.89
CA ASN A 104 11.68 -25.03 -9.74
C ASN A 104 10.91 -24.15 -8.76
N GLN A 105 9.65 -23.88 -9.08
CA GLN A 105 8.75 -23.22 -8.13
C GLN A 105 8.45 -24.19 -6.97
N ILE A 106 8.57 -23.69 -5.74
CA ILE A 106 8.31 -24.44 -4.51
C ILE A 106 7.13 -23.80 -3.78
N SER A 107 6.36 -24.62 -3.06
CA SER A 107 5.27 -24.15 -2.22
C SER A 107 5.83 -23.81 -0.83
N PHE A 108 5.37 -22.72 -0.23
CA PHE A 108 5.66 -22.42 1.18
C PHE A 108 5.35 -23.63 2.09
N PHE A 109 4.22 -24.29 1.85
CA PHE A 109 3.76 -25.45 2.62
C PHE A 109 4.59 -26.72 2.39
N SER A 110 5.46 -26.73 1.37
CA SER A 110 6.37 -27.85 1.12
C SER A 110 7.71 -27.72 1.85
N LEU A 111 8.01 -26.54 2.39
CA LEU A 111 9.18 -26.31 3.24
C LEU A 111 8.99 -27.00 4.60
N PRO A 112 10.05 -27.60 5.18
CA PRO A 112 10.07 -28.00 6.59
C PRO A 112 9.72 -26.85 7.53
N GLU A 113 9.10 -27.15 8.69
CA GLU A 113 8.61 -26.13 9.63
C GLU A 113 9.71 -25.17 10.12
N ALA A 114 10.94 -25.68 10.31
CA ALA A 114 12.10 -24.84 10.64
C ALA A 114 12.44 -23.84 9.52
N GLU A 115 12.40 -24.28 8.26
CA GLU A 115 12.64 -23.41 7.11
C GLU A 115 11.48 -22.44 6.86
N GLN A 116 10.24 -22.83 7.16
CA GLN A 116 9.10 -21.92 7.13
C GLN A 116 9.30 -20.75 8.11
N ALA A 117 9.83 -21.03 9.31
CA ALA A 117 10.14 -20.00 10.30
C ALA A 117 11.28 -19.07 9.85
N GLU A 118 12.35 -19.62 9.29
CA GLU A 118 13.45 -18.82 8.71
C GLU A 118 12.96 -17.97 7.54
N PHE A 119 12.18 -18.56 6.62
CA PHE A 119 11.60 -17.86 5.48
C PHE A 119 10.75 -16.67 5.94
N LEU A 120 9.86 -16.87 6.91
CA LEU A 120 9.00 -15.81 7.41
C LEU A 120 9.77 -14.72 8.15
N SER A 121 10.86 -15.08 8.84
CA SER A 121 11.75 -14.11 9.48
C SER A 121 12.45 -13.23 8.45
N ASP A 122 13.01 -13.82 7.40
CA ASP A 122 13.66 -13.07 6.32
C ASP A 122 12.63 -12.21 5.57
N TRP A 123 11.46 -12.79 5.26
CA TRP A 123 10.35 -12.10 4.62
C TRP A 123 9.90 -10.86 5.41
N ALA A 124 9.74 -10.99 6.73
CA ALA A 124 9.33 -9.89 7.60
C ALA A 124 10.31 -8.71 7.53
N VAL A 125 11.61 -8.98 7.41
CA VAL A 125 12.64 -7.95 7.23
C VAL A 125 12.50 -7.25 5.88
N PHE A 126 12.31 -8.00 4.79
CA PHE A 126 12.13 -7.42 3.46
C PHE A 126 10.87 -6.55 3.37
N GLU A 127 9.77 -6.98 3.97
CA GLU A 127 8.53 -6.21 4.02
C GLU A 127 8.68 -4.95 4.86
N ALA A 128 9.26 -5.06 6.06
CA ALA A 128 9.51 -3.92 6.92
C ALA A 128 10.42 -2.89 6.23
N ALA A 129 11.45 -3.32 5.49
CA ALA A 129 12.31 -2.45 4.71
C ALA A 129 11.53 -1.68 3.65
N GLN A 130 10.64 -2.35 2.93
CA GLN A 130 9.78 -1.69 1.96
C GLN A 130 8.80 -0.70 2.61
N MET A 131 8.11 -1.12 3.68
CA MET A 131 7.19 -0.23 4.39
C MET A 131 7.94 1.00 4.89
N THR A 132 9.17 0.84 5.39
CA THR A 132 10.06 1.93 5.78
C THR A 132 10.33 2.90 4.63
N GLU A 133 10.64 2.41 3.41
CA GLU A 133 10.81 3.27 2.23
C GLU A 133 9.54 4.09 1.95
N LYS A 134 8.35 3.49 2.08
CA LYS A 134 7.06 4.15 1.84
C LYS A 134 6.64 5.11 2.96
N ILE A 135 7.01 4.84 4.21
CA ILE A 135 6.85 5.75 5.36
C ILE A 135 7.76 6.96 5.21
N ARG A 136 8.99 6.80 4.71
CA ARG A 136 9.87 7.95 4.43
C ARG A 136 9.26 8.89 3.39
N ILE A 137 8.57 8.33 2.39
CA ILE A 137 7.79 9.13 1.44
C ILE A 137 6.65 9.81 2.19
N ASP A 138 5.76 9.07 2.87
CA ASP A 138 4.62 9.59 3.62
C ASP A 138 4.67 9.21 5.12
N PRO A 139 5.26 10.06 5.97
CA PRO A 139 5.43 9.76 7.40
C PRO A 139 4.10 9.63 8.14
N GLU A 140 3.01 10.22 7.65
CA GLU A 140 1.72 10.16 8.33
C GLU A 140 1.20 8.71 8.39
N VAL A 141 1.60 7.85 7.44
CA VAL A 141 1.23 6.42 7.37
C VAL A 141 1.77 5.61 8.57
N GLU A 142 2.82 6.06 9.24
CA GLU A 142 3.37 5.39 10.42
C GLU A 142 2.33 5.27 11.54
N GLU A 143 1.55 6.33 11.78
CA GLU A 143 0.50 6.35 12.79
C GLU A 143 -0.60 5.31 12.49
N TYR A 144 -0.94 5.14 11.21
CA TYR A 144 -1.88 4.11 10.78
C TYR A 144 -1.37 2.69 11.08
N ILE A 145 -0.07 2.45 10.86
CA ILE A 145 0.57 1.16 11.15
C ILE A 145 0.59 0.93 12.67
N ARG A 146 0.93 1.95 13.46
CA ARG A 146 0.92 1.88 14.93
C ARG A 146 -0.45 1.46 15.48
N GLN A 147 -1.52 2.10 15.02
CA GLN A 147 -2.89 1.76 15.41
C GLN A 147 -3.27 0.31 15.05
N HIS A 148 -2.82 -0.17 13.88
CA HIS A 148 -3.00 -1.57 13.49
C HIS A 148 -2.21 -2.53 14.40
N ASN A 149 -0.97 -2.18 14.75
CA ASN A 149 -0.15 -2.95 15.68
C ASN A 149 -0.84 -3.09 17.03
N GLU A 150 -1.37 -2.01 17.58
CA GLU A 150 -2.12 -2.02 18.84
C GLU A 150 -3.30 -2.99 18.80
N ILE A 151 -4.13 -2.94 17.74
CA ILE A 151 -5.23 -3.89 17.56
C ILE A 151 -4.72 -5.34 17.57
N ILE A 152 -3.71 -5.63 16.76
CA ILE A 152 -3.21 -7.00 16.59
C ILE A 152 -2.62 -7.51 17.92
N VAL A 153 -1.86 -6.68 18.64
CA VAL A 153 -1.32 -7.00 19.97
C VAL A 153 -2.45 -7.32 20.95
N HIS A 154 -3.47 -6.45 21.02
CA HIS A 154 -4.60 -6.67 21.92
C HIS A 154 -5.37 -7.95 21.59
N VAL A 155 -5.69 -8.19 20.32
CA VAL A 155 -6.43 -9.39 19.93
C VAL A 155 -5.60 -10.66 20.11
N LEU A 156 -4.29 -10.62 19.83
CA LEU A 156 -3.38 -11.73 20.14
C LEU A 156 -3.36 -12.02 21.65
N GLY A 157 -3.31 -11.00 22.50
CA GLY A 157 -3.35 -11.17 23.96
C GLY A 157 -4.65 -11.78 24.49
N GLU A 158 -5.78 -11.49 23.84
CA GLU A 158 -7.10 -12.01 24.24
C GLU A 158 -7.37 -13.43 23.74
N GLU A 159 -7.02 -13.71 22.49
CA GLU A 159 -7.43 -14.93 21.78
C GLU A 159 -6.38 -16.03 21.81
N SER A 160 -5.15 -15.69 22.18
CA SER A 160 -4.07 -16.68 22.29
C SER A 160 -4.05 -17.30 23.67
N ILE A 161 -3.85 -18.62 23.71
CA ILE A 161 -3.44 -19.33 24.92
C ILE A 161 -1.95 -19.58 24.88
N GLY A 162 -1.29 -19.35 26.02
CA GLY A 162 0.06 -19.85 26.24
C GLY A 162 0.04 -21.38 26.25
N THR A 163 0.86 -22.01 25.41
CA THR A 163 1.11 -23.45 25.51
C THR A 163 2.32 -23.70 26.42
N ARG A 164 2.61 -24.95 26.81
CA ARG A 164 3.85 -25.24 27.54
C ARG A 164 5.03 -25.01 26.58
N GLY A 165 5.82 -23.97 26.83
CA GLY A 165 6.81 -23.41 25.91
C GLY A 165 6.34 -22.06 25.37
N ILE A 166 7.24 -21.19 24.91
CA ILE A 166 7.00 -19.78 24.53
C ILE A 166 6.04 -19.61 23.30
N ASN A 167 5.34 -20.68 22.90
CA ASN A 167 4.48 -20.70 21.72
C ASN A 167 3.04 -20.30 22.06
N LEU A 168 2.61 -19.17 21.51
CA LEU A 168 1.22 -18.71 21.49
C LEU A 168 0.39 -19.60 20.55
N ARG A 169 -0.87 -19.86 20.92
CA ARG A 169 -1.83 -20.55 20.03
C ARG A 169 -3.21 -19.92 20.11
N VAL A 170 -3.79 -19.59 18.97
CA VAL A 170 -5.17 -19.15 18.84
C VAL A 170 -6.09 -20.37 18.85
N LYS A 171 -7.12 -20.36 19.70
CA LYS A 171 -8.10 -21.45 19.79
C LYS A 171 -9.09 -21.46 18.64
N ASP A 172 -9.62 -20.29 18.32
CA ASP A 172 -10.62 -20.08 17.27
C ASP A 172 -10.10 -19.04 16.28
N ASN A 173 -9.61 -19.53 15.14
CA ASN A 173 -9.11 -18.66 14.07
C ASN A 173 -10.20 -17.75 13.52
N LYS A 174 -11.45 -18.21 13.49
CA LYS A 174 -12.57 -17.43 12.95
C LYS A 174 -12.85 -16.24 13.86
N ALA A 175 -12.97 -16.49 15.17
CA ALA A 175 -13.15 -15.44 16.17
C ALA A 175 -11.98 -14.45 16.16
N PHE A 176 -10.75 -14.94 16.06
CA PHE A 176 -9.54 -14.12 16.01
C PHE A 176 -9.56 -13.13 14.83
N PHE A 177 -9.74 -13.61 13.60
CA PHE A 177 -9.77 -12.72 12.43
C PHE A 177 -11.02 -11.82 12.43
N ALA A 178 -12.15 -12.30 12.96
CA ALA A 178 -13.34 -11.48 13.11
C ALA A 178 -13.12 -10.31 14.08
N LYS A 179 -12.46 -10.53 15.23
CA LYS A 179 -12.14 -9.47 16.19
C LYS A 179 -11.13 -8.45 15.65
N ILE A 180 -10.09 -8.91 14.96
CA ILE A 180 -9.15 -7.98 14.29
C ILE A 180 -9.91 -7.07 13.34
N ARG A 181 -10.78 -7.67 12.51
CA ARG A 181 -11.62 -6.94 11.56
C ARG A 181 -12.55 -5.95 12.27
N GLU A 182 -13.31 -6.39 13.27
CA GLU A 182 -14.24 -5.55 14.04
C GLU A 182 -13.53 -4.37 14.72
N ARG A 183 -12.31 -4.57 15.24
CA ARG A 183 -11.54 -3.48 15.88
C ARG A 183 -10.93 -2.52 14.88
N MET A 184 -10.46 -3.02 13.73
CA MET A 184 -10.08 -2.15 12.62
C MET A 184 -11.27 -1.31 12.13
N GLU A 185 -12.48 -1.87 12.19
CA GLU A 185 -13.73 -1.15 11.91
C GLU A 185 -14.09 -0.15 13.02
N SER A 186 -13.94 -0.49 14.31
CA SER A 186 -14.32 0.41 15.41
C SER A 186 -13.33 1.55 15.68
N LEU A 187 -12.03 1.36 15.42
CA LEU A 187 -11.08 2.49 15.31
C LEU A 187 -11.53 3.48 14.25
N SER A 188 -12.25 2.98 13.24
CA SER A 188 -12.86 3.84 12.26
C SER A 188 -14.11 4.55 12.85
N GLU A 189 -15.00 3.87 13.54
CA GLU A 189 -16.21 4.51 14.08
C GLU A 189 -15.99 5.48 15.26
N SER A 190 -14.93 5.30 16.05
CA SER A 190 -14.66 6.10 17.26
C SER A 190 -14.00 7.46 17.00
N ALA A 191 -13.52 7.72 15.78
CA ALA A 191 -13.07 9.05 15.33
C ALA A 191 -14.24 9.96 14.88
N VAL A 192 -15.49 9.59 15.23
CA VAL A 192 -16.74 10.21 14.78
C VAL A 192 -17.39 10.98 15.93
N GLY A 193 -17.12 12.28 16.02
CA GLY A 193 -18.18 13.21 16.42
C GLY A 193 -19.24 13.26 15.33
N GLN A 194 -20.51 13.46 15.69
CA GLN A 194 -21.64 13.55 14.76
C GLN A 194 -21.33 14.41 13.52
N PRO A 195 -21.92 14.10 12.35
CA PRO A 195 -21.67 14.84 11.12
C PRO A 195 -22.16 16.29 11.22
N GLU A 196 -21.26 17.23 11.46
CA GLU A 196 -21.51 18.63 11.12
C GLU A 196 -21.48 18.77 9.59
N THR A 197 -22.68 18.94 9.02
CA THR A 197 -22.93 19.14 7.59
C THR A 197 -22.48 20.51 7.05
N LYS A 198 -21.52 21.17 7.70
CA LYS A 198 -21.03 22.51 7.33
C LYS A 198 -19.52 22.63 7.57
N GLY A 199 -18.72 22.04 6.70
CA GLY A 199 -17.27 22.24 6.67
C GLY A 199 -16.81 22.42 5.23
N SER A 200 -16.35 23.63 4.89
CA SER A 200 -15.63 23.92 3.65
C SER A 200 -14.25 23.26 3.69
N ILE A 201 -13.74 22.84 2.53
CA ILE A 201 -12.35 22.43 2.32
C ILE A 201 -11.44 23.39 3.06
N THR A 202 -10.76 22.91 4.10
CA THR A 202 -9.58 23.60 4.61
C THR A 202 -8.47 23.39 3.58
N ASP A 203 -7.77 24.45 3.18
CA ASP A 203 -6.80 24.46 2.06
C ASP A 203 -5.61 23.50 2.21
N LYS A 204 -5.47 22.78 3.33
CA LYS A 204 -4.32 21.94 3.70
C LYS A 204 -4.09 20.67 2.86
N GLY A 205 -4.99 20.33 1.93
CA GLY A 205 -4.89 19.11 1.12
C GLY A 205 -5.10 19.29 -0.39
N LYS A 206 -5.35 20.52 -0.86
CA LYS A 206 -5.47 20.81 -2.30
C LYS A 206 -4.09 20.89 -2.92
N VAL A 207 -3.96 20.30 -4.10
CA VAL A 207 -2.77 20.44 -4.95
C VAL A 207 -3.16 21.22 -6.20
N PRO A 208 -2.37 22.22 -6.63
CA PRO A 208 -2.67 22.92 -7.87
C PRO A 208 -2.79 21.96 -9.04
N PHE A 209 -3.85 22.11 -9.84
CA PHE A 209 -4.10 21.28 -11.03
C PHE A 209 -2.86 21.13 -11.92
N GLU A 210 -2.13 22.23 -12.11
CA GLU A 210 -0.90 22.27 -12.90
C GLU A 210 0.18 21.30 -12.39
N ARG A 211 0.30 21.17 -11.07
CA ARG A 211 1.25 20.24 -10.44
C ARG A 211 0.82 18.79 -10.64
N VAL A 212 -0.49 18.51 -10.53
CA VAL A 212 -1.05 17.19 -10.83
C VAL A 212 -0.79 16.82 -12.29
N ARG A 213 -1.16 17.71 -13.22
CA ARG A 213 -0.99 17.50 -14.67
C ARG A 213 0.48 17.26 -15.02
N ALA A 214 1.40 18.10 -14.52
CA ALA A 214 2.83 17.95 -14.78
C ALA A 214 3.39 16.63 -14.22
N ALA A 215 3.00 16.25 -13.00
CA ALA A 215 3.44 15.01 -12.38
C ALA A 215 2.93 13.78 -13.15
N VAL A 216 1.63 13.74 -13.47
CA VAL A 216 1.04 12.63 -14.20
C VAL A 216 1.57 12.56 -15.63
N ALA A 217 1.74 13.69 -16.33
CA ALA A 217 2.29 13.70 -17.68
C ALA A 217 3.73 13.17 -17.75
N LYS A 218 4.52 13.37 -16.69
CA LYS A 218 5.91 12.94 -16.63
C LYS A 218 6.07 11.50 -16.11
N TYR A 219 5.29 11.10 -15.11
CA TYR A 219 5.51 9.85 -14.36
C TYR A 219 4.40 8.81 -14.54
N GLY A 220 3.19 9.24 -14.91
CA GLY A 220 2.03 8.38 -15.10
C GLY A 220 2.06 7.61 -16.42
N ARG A 221 1.62 6.35 -16.37
CA ARG A 221 1.41 5.51 -17.55
C ARG A 221 -0.02 5.01 -17.56
N VAL A 222 -0.56 4.77 -18.75
CA VAL A 222 -1.84 4.07 -18.87
C VAL A 222 -1.73 2.71 -18.19
N GLY A 223 -2.64 2.47 -17.23
CA GLY A 223 -2.68 1.28 -16.40
C GLY A 223 -1.81 1.29 -15.14
N ASP A 224 -1.06 2.36 -14.88
CA ASP A 224 -0.74 2.74 -13.50
C ASP A 224 -2.05 3.13 -12.78
N PHE A 225 -1.99 3.36 -11.47
CA PHE A 225 -3.16 3.84 -10.73
C PHE A 225 -2.83 5.06 -9.88
N MET A 226 -3.80 5.97 -9.78
CA MET A 226 -3.80 7.08 -8.86
C MET A 226 -4.29 6.58 -7.50
N LEU A 227 -3.66 7.05 -6.42
CA LEU A 227 -4.02 6.70 -5.06
C LEU A 227 -4.02 7.95 -4.19
N ALA A 228 -5.15 8.25 -3.55
CA ALA A 228 -5.24 9.20 -2.46
C ALA A 228 -5.36 8.42 -1.16
N LEU A 229 -4.51 8.74 -0.19
CA LEU A 229 -4.60 8.15 1.14
C LEU A 229 -5.69 8.85 1.97
N PRO A 230 -6.30 8.16 2.95
CA PRO A 230 -7.22 8.78 3.90
C PRO A 230 -6.52 9.92 4.64
N ARG A 231 -7.25 11.00 4.97
CA ARG A 231 -6.70 12.00 5.89
C ARG A 231 -6.63 11.38 7.29
N HIS A 232 -5.47 11.48 7.94
CA HIS A 232 -5.26 10.92 9.27
C HIS A 232 -6.27 11.49 10.27
N GLY A 233 -6.99 10.60 10.97
CA GLY A 233 -8.12 10.94 11.85
C GLY A 233 -9.51 10.89 11.18
N ALA A 234 -9.62 10.49 9.92
CA ALA A 234 -10.91 10.27 9.25
C ALA A 234 -11.11 8.78 8.90
N PRO A 235 -12.30 8.21 9.14
CA PRO A 235 -12.42 6.76 9.17
C PRO A 235 -12.71 6.11 7.84
N TRP A 236 -12.03 5.01 7.52
CA TRP A 236 -12.12 4.32 6.22
C TRP A 236 -13.54 3.87 5.82
N VAL A 237 -14.44 3.66 6.77
CA VAL A 237 -15.84 3.25 6.53
C VAL A 237 -16.73 4.43 6.08
N PHE A 238 -16.26 5.67 6.15
CA PHE A 238 -16.99 6.82 5.60
C PHE A 238 -16.79 6.95 4.10
N LEU A 239 -17.53 6.16 3.34
CA LEU A 239 -17.92 6.50 1.97
C LEU A 239 -18.05 8.03 1.81
N ASN A 240 -17.44 8.62 0.76
CA ASN A 240 -17.52 10.05 0.43
C ASN A 240 -19.00 10.50 0.35
N PHE A 241 -19.62 10.83 1.48
CA PHE A 241 -21.06 11.07 1.57
C PHE A 241 -21.43 12.55 1.38
N ALA A 242 -20.48 13.50 1.52
CA ALA A 242 -20.69 14.91 1.15
C ALA A 242 -19.38 15.74 1.20
N HIS A 243 -19.23 16.64 0.20
CA HIS A 243 -18.43 17.88 0.09
C HIS A 243 -16.90 17.90 0.32
N ASP A 244 -16.26 16.88 0.90
CA ASP A 244 -14.79 16.81 1.00
C ASP A 244 -14.23 15.71 0.08
N GLN A 245 -13.45 16.08 -0.94
CA GLN A 245 -12.78 15.13 -1.83
C GLN A 245 -11.80 14.22 -1.05
N PHE A 246 -12.02 12.90 -1.13
CA PHE A 246 -11.13 11.82 -0.64
C PHE A 246 -10.86 11.76 0.86
N LYS A 247 -11.87 12.09 1.68
CA LYS A 247 -11.75 11.99 3.15
C LYS A 247 -11.30 10.61 3.63
N VAL A 248 -11.68 9.55 2.92
CA VAL A 248 -11.35 8.14 3.23
C VAL A 248 -10.37 7.49 2.24
N GLY A 249 -9.70 8.31 1.45
CA GLY A 249 -8.86 7.87 0.35
C GLY A 249 -9.66 7.40 -0.86
N HIS A 250 -8.96 7.15 -1.96
CA HIS A 250 -9.52 6.69 -3.22
C HIS A 250 -8.45 6.09 -4.11
N ALA A 251 -8.84 5.21 -5.01
CA ALA A 251 -7.95 4.61 -5.99
C ALA A 251 -8.64 4.53 -7.35
N ALA A 252 -7.93 4.82 -8.42
CA ALA A 252 -8.45 4.67 -9.77
C ALA A 252 -7.33 4.39 -10.78
N ILE A 253 -7.64 3.63 -11.82
CA ILE A 253 -6.65 3.19 -12.82
C ILE A 253 -6.52 4.28 -13.89
N ILE A 254 -5.31 4.71 -14.22
CA ILE A 254 -5.05 5.67 -15.28
C ILE A 254 -5.51 5.07 -16.61
N LYS A 255 -6.52 5.68 -17.22
CA LYS A 255 -7.15 5.27 -18.47
C LYS A 255 -6.40 5.83 -19.66
N GLU A 256 -6.03 7.11 -19.61
CA GLU A 256 -5.44 7.83 -20.74
C GLU A 256 -4.14 8.54 -20.34
N GLY A 257 -3.24 8.68 -21.31
CA GLY A 257 -2.00 9.42 -21.11
C GLY A 257 -2.28 10.91 -20.98
N VAL A 258 -1.78 11.54 -19.93
CA VAL A 258 -1.89 12.99 -19.72
C VAL A 258 -0.72 13.69 -20.39
N THR A 259 -0.99 14.83 -21.03
CA THR A 259 0.04 15.71 -21.56
C THR A 259 -0.03 17.07 -20.87
N LEU A 260 0.95 17.94 -21.11
CA LEU A 260 0.89 19.33 -20.63
C LEU A 260 -0.24 20.15 -21.28
N GLN A 261 -0.86 19.65 -22.35
CA GLN A 261 -2.00 20.28 -22.99
C GLN A 261 -3.35 19.79 -22.44
N SER A 262 -3.36 18.70 -21.65
CA SER A 262 -4.58 18.14 -21.09
C SER A 262 -5.34 19.16 -20.24
N GLY A 263 -6.64 19.24 -20.46
CA GLY A 263 -7.58 20.12 -19.78
C GLY A 263 -8.02 19.57 -18.42
N LYS A 264 -8.65 20.44 -17.63
CA LYS A 264 -9.21 20.07 -16.31
C LYS A 264 -10.29 19.00 -16.41
N SER A 265 -11.11 19.08 -17.46
CA SER A 265 -12.28 18.24 -17.63
C SER A 265 -12.02 16.98 -18.45
N ASP A 266 -10.78 16.74 -18.87
CA ASP A 266 -10.42 15.55 -19.65
C ASP A 266 -10.60 14.29 -18.78
N ASP A 267 -11.18 13.25 -19.38
CA ASP A 267 -11.28 11.93 -18.78
C ASP A 267 -9.87 11.36 -18.55
N PHE A 268 -9.62 10.85 -17.36
CA PHE A 268 -8.28 10.51 -16.94
C PHE A 268 -8.17 9.12 -16.30
N THR A 269 -9.04 8.80 -15.34
CA THR A 269 -8.97 7.51 -14.61
C THR A 269 -10.27 6.74 -14.66
N TRP A 270 -10.18 5.40 -14.67
CA TRP A 270 -11.28 4.51 -14.32
C TRP A 270 -11.36 4.38 -12.80
N GLY A 271 -12.33 5.06 -12.20
CA GLY A 271 -12.65 4.95 -10.78
C GLY A 271 -13.94 4.18 -10.55
N CYS A 272 -14.26 3.88 -9.29
CA CYS A 272 -15.57 3.36 -8.90
C CYS A 272 -16.18 4.26 -7.82
N GLN A 273 -17.25 4.96 -8.17
CA GLN A 273 -17.93 5.93 -7.29
C GLN A 273 -19.23 5.33 -6.76
N ILE A 274 -19.64 5.75 -5.56
CA ILE A 274 -20.75 5.15 -4.82
C ILE A 274 -22.07 5.19 -5.61
N LYS A 275 -22.37 6.30 -6.28
CA LYS A 275 -23.66 6.48 -6.97
C LYS A 275 -23.62 6.01 -8.42
N GLN A 276 -22.47 6.07 -9.07
CA GLN A 276 -22.32 5.84 -10.51
C GLN A 276 -21.67 4.49 -10.83
N GLY A 277 -21.07 3.83 -9.85
CA GLY A 277 -20.27 2.64 -10.09
C GLY A 277 -18.97 2.96 -10.82
N VAL A 278 -18.51 2.03 -11.65
CA VAL A 278 -17.29 2.18 -12.45
C VAL A 278 -17.53 3.20 -13.57
N MET A 279 -16.76 4.28 -13.57
CA MET A 279 -16.88 5.37 -14.54
C MET A 279 -15.54 6.08 -14.77
N SER A 280 -15.48 6.89 -15.84
CA SER A 280 -14.35 7.81 -16.06
C SER A 280 -14.41 8.97 -15.09
N GLU A 281 -13.26 9.32 -14.52
CA GLU A 281 -13.07 10.47 -13.64
C GLU A 281 -12.16 11.48 -14.31
N ARG A 282 -12.43 12.77 -14.08
CA ARG A 282 -11.72 13.87 -14.71
C ARG A 282 -10.36 14.09 -14.06
N LEU A 283 -9.41 14.65 -14.82
CA LEU A 283 -8.08 14.96 -14.29
C LEU A 283 -8.12 15.92 -13.09
N ASP A 284 -8.99 16.93 -13.11
CA ASP A 284 -9.12 17.90 -12.00
C ASP A 284 -9.63 17.29 -10.69
N TYR A 285 -10.30 16.12 -10.77
CA TYR A 285 -10.76 15.37 -9.61
C TYR A 285 -9.59 14.99 -8.69
N TRP A 286 -8.38 14.85 -9.24
CA TRP A 286 -7.15 14.50 -8.54
C TRP A 286 -6.35 15.71 -8.03
N SER A 287 -6.94 16.91 -7.97
CA SER A 287 -6.33 18.15 -7.43
C SER A 287 -6.15 18.14 -5.90
N VAL A 288 -5.59 17.04 -5.40
CA VAL A 288 -5.38 16.70 -4.00
C VAL A 288 -4.04 16.00 -3.82
N LYS A 289 -3.57 15.91 -2.57
CA LYS A 289 -2.44 15.04 -2.25
C LYS A 289 -2.74 13.61 -2.69
N SER A 290 -1.89 13.06 -3.54
CA SER A 290 -2.10 11.75 -4.17
C SER A 290 -0.77 11.16 -4.65
N TYR A 291 -0.83 9.93 -5.14
CA TYR A 291 0.33 9.16 -5.59
C TYR A 291 0.03 8.56 -6.95
N VAL A 292 1.00 8.64 -7.86
CA VAL A 292 1.07 7.77 -9.04
C VAL A 292 1.72 6.48 -8.59
N MET A 293 1.00 5.37 -8.73
CA MET A 293 1.41 4.05 -8.25
C MET A 293 1.53 3.07 -9.41
N GLY A 294 2.57 2.24 -9.37
CA GLY A 294 2.76 1.12 -10.29
C GLY A 294 2.49 -0.23 -9.64
N VAL A 295 2.25 -1.25 -10.47
CA VAL A 295 2.16 -2.66 -10.05
C VAL A 295 3.43 -3.39 -10.48
N ARG A 296 3.89 -4.32 -9.64
CA ARG A 296 5.04 -5.18 -9.91
C ARG A 296 4.78 -6.60 -9.45
N LYS A 297 5.48 -7.55 -10.08
CA LYS A 297 5.57 -8.92 -9.59
C LYS A 297 6.65 -9.01 -8.53
N VAL A 298 6.36 -9.73 -7.46
CA VAL A 298 7.33 -10.09 -6.43
C VAL A 298 7.49 -11.59 -6.43
N SER A 299 8.74 -12.02 -6.54
CA SER A 299 9.12 -13.42 -6.47
C SER A 299 10.26 -13.57 -5.49
N TRP A 300 10.28 -14.70 -4.82
CA TRP A 300 11.21 -15.04 -3.76
C TRP A 300 12.08 -16.18 -4.25
N ARG A 301 13.39 -16.07 -4.09
CA ARG A 301 14.30 -17.17 -4.36
C ARG A 301 14.90 -17.65 -3.04
N TRP A 302 14.68 -18.92 -2.73
CA TRP A 302 15.23 -19.58 -1.56
C TRP A 302 16.58 -20.16 -1.93
N LYS A 303 17.67 -19.54 -1.44
CA LYS A 303 19.04 -20.01 -1.66
C LYS A 303 19.55 -20.81 -0.47
N TRP A 304 20.17 -21.94 -0.76
CA TRP A 304 20.82 -22.86 0.15
C TRP A 304 22.33 -22.67 0.07
N ARG A 305 22.91 -21.87 0.98
CA ARG A 305 24.37 -21.68 1.04
C ARG A 305 24.95 -22.36 2.28
N GLY A 306 25.19 -23.67 2.18
CA GLY A 306 25.76 -24.47 3.27
C GLY A 306 24.77 -24.63 4.43
N PHE A 307 25.15 -24.24 5.65
CA PHE A 307 24.31 -24.37 6.85
C PHE A 307 23.29 -23.24 7.05
N LYS A 308 23.16 -22.29 6.09
CA LYS A 308 22.21 -21.17 6.20
C LYS A 308 21.44 -20.97 4.91
N SER A 309 20.12 -21.05 5.00
CA SER A 309 19.18 -20.55 4.00
C SER A 309 19.25 -19.02 3.95
N ARG A 310 19.10 -18.41 2.77
CA ARG A 310 18.82 -16.98 2.66
C ARG A 310 17.77 -16.70 1.60
N LEU A 311 16.85 -15.83 1.97
CA LEU A 311 15.84 -15.31 1.06
C LEU A 311 16.42 -14.21 0.17
N VAL A 312 16.13 -14.29 -1.13
CA VAL A 312 16.41 -13.25 -2.11
C VAL A 312 15.09 -12.78 -2.70
N ILE A 313 14.86 -11.47 -2.72
CA ILE A 313 13.67 -10.91 -3.35
C ILE A 313 14.00 -10.42 -4.75
N LYS A 314 13.12 -10.72 -5.70
CA LYS A 314 13.14 -10.14 -7.04
C LYS A 314 11.83 -9.42 -7.30
N LYS A 315 11.93 -8.10 -7.51
CA LYS A 315 10.83 -7.17 -7.79
C LYS A 315 10.90 -6.75 -9.25
N THR A 316 9.87 -7.03 -10.04
CA THR A 316 9.85 -6.71 -11.48
C THR A 316 8.59 -5.94 -11.84
N PRO A 317 8.66 -4.66 -12.28
CA PRO A 317 7.51 -3.93 -12.79
C PRO A 317 6.77 -4.72 -13.87
N VAL A 318 5.43 -4.60 -13.91
CA VAL A 318 4.66 -5.25 -14.97
C VAL A 318 5.02 -4.67 -16.34
N SER A 319 5.20 -5.52 -17.34
CA SER A 319 5.69 -5.11 -18.66
C SER A 319 4.63 -4.45 -19.54
N GLN A 320 3.34 -4.74 -19.30
CA GLN A 320 2.22 -4.20 -20.09
C GLN A 320 1.16 -3.58 -19.16
N PRO A 321 1.47 -2.44 -18.49
CA PRO A 321 0.55 -1.80 -17.54
C PRO A 321 -0.81 -1.48 -18.16
N THR A 322 -0.86 -1.16 -19.46
CA THR A 322 -2.09 -0.83 -20.22
C THR A 322 -3.17 -1.91 -20.14
N ARG A 323 -2.81 -3.18 -19.90
CA ARG A 323 -3.78 -4.26 -19.71
C ARG A 323 -4.69 -4.02 -18.52
N LEU A 324 -4.19 -3.39 -17.46
CA LEU A 324 -4.98 -3.04 -16.28
C LEU A 324 -6.11 -2.06 -16.64
N ALA A 325 -5.79 -1.03 -17.43
CA ALA A 325 -6.76 -0.04 -17.90
C ALA A 325 -7.80 -0.66 -18.85
N ASN A 326 -7.36 -1.51 -19.77
CA ASN A 326 -8.25 -2.24 -20.69
C ASN A 326 -9.22 -3.16 -19.94
N ARG A 327 -8.73 -3.83 -18.87
CA ARG A 327 -9.57 -4.66 -18.01
C ARG A 327 -10.61 -3.84 -17.27
N ALA A 328 -10.22 -2.67 -16.74
CA ALA A 328 -11.12 -1.77 -16.03
C ALA A 328 -12.21 -1.19 -16.95
N ALA A 329 -11.87 -0.86 -18.20
CA ALA A 329 -12.84 -0.41 -19.20
C ALA A 329 -13.96 -1.44 -19.43
N GLY A 330 -13.64 -2.74 -19.41
CA GLY A 330 -14.65 -3.82 -19.50
C GLY A 330 -15.63 -3.91 -18.33
N TYR A 331 -15.44 -3.09 -17.29
CA TYR A 331 -16.31 -3.02 -16.12
C TYR A 331 -17.07 -1.70 -16.00
N GLU A 332 -16.97 -0.80 -17.00
CA GLU A 332 -17.75 0.44 -17.03
C GLU A 332 -19.24 0.18 -16.78
N GLY A 333 -19.86 1.03 -15.96
CA GLY A 333 -21.26 0.92 -15.56
C GLY A 333 -21.57 -0.13 -14.49
N ARG A 334 -20.60 -0.95 -14.06
CA ARG A 334 -20.81 -1.88 -12.95
C ARG A 334 -20.92 -1.12 -11.64
N LYS A 335 -21.91 -1.49 -10.82
CA LYS A 335 -22.30 -0.73 -9.63
C LYS A 335 -21.24 -0.77 -8.53
N TYR A 336 -21.33 0.20 -7.63
CA TYR A 336 -20.64 0.14 -6.36
C TYR A 336 -21.19 -1.02 -5.51
N VAL A 337 -20.38 -1.57 -4.59
CA VAL A 337 -20.85 -2.59 -3.63
C VAL A 337 -21.96 -2.03 -2.74
N ASN A 338 -22.90 -2.89 -2.31
CA ASN A 338 -23.87 -2.47 -1.30
C ASN A 338 -23.18 -2.32 0.06
N TRP A 339 -23.81 -1.57 0.98
CA TRP A 339 -23.29 -1.42 2.35
C TRP A 339 -23.05 -2.77 3.04
N SER A 340 -23.98 -3.71 2.89
CA SER A 340 -23.87 -5.08 3.43
C SER A 340 -22.74 -5.93 2.80
N GLU A 341 -22.18 -5.49 1.68
CA GLU A 341 -21.16 -6.20 0.91
C GLU A 341 -19.80 -5.52 1.01
N PHE A 342 -19.71 -4.38 1.71
CA PHE A 342 -18.47 -3.65 1.86
C PHE A 342 -17.40 -4.52 2.51
N LEU A 343 -17.79 -5.35 3.49
CA LEU A 343 -16.94 -6.30 4.22
C LEU A 343 -16.56 -7.55 3.40
N THR A 344 -17.22 -7.78 2.28
CA THR A 344 -16.98 -8.89 1.36
C THR A 344 -16.77 -8.39 -0.07
N ALA A 345 -16.25 -7.17 -0.25
CA ALA A 345 -16.15 -6.53 -1.56
C ALA A 345 -15.35 -7.36 -2.58
N LYS A 346 -14.36 -8.14 -2.12
CA LYS A 346 -13.63 -9.12 -2.96
C LYS A 346 -14.54 -10.20 -3.56
N TRP A 347 -15.63 -10.57 -2.88
CA TRP A 347 -16.61 -11.57 -3.31
C TRP A 347 -17.71 -10.97 -4.20
N ALA A 348 -17.99 -9.68 -4.04
CA ALA A 348 -18.90 -8.95 -4.92
C ALA A 348 -18.31 -8.75 -6.33
N ALA A 349 -16.99 -8.75 -6.46
CA ALA A 349 -16.30 -8.67 -7.75
C ALA A 349 -16.47 -9.98 -8.57
N PRO A 350 -16.69 -9.90 -9.90
CA PRO A 350 -16.62 -8.69 -10.72
C PRO A 350 -17.95 -7.92 -10.81
N SER A 351 -19.04 -8.40 -10.23
CA SER A 351 -20.37 -7.80 -10.43
C SER A 351 -20.47 -6.38 -9.88
N ARG A 352 -19.79 -6.10 -8.77
CA ARG A 352 -19.71 -4.79 -8.12
C ARG A 352 -18.31 -4.53 -7.58
N PHE A 353 -17.97 -3.26 -7.44
CA PHE A 353 -16.64 -2.84 -7.00
C PHE A 353 -16.70 -1.71 -5.97
N THR A 354 -15.62 -1.59 -5.21
CA THR A 354 -15.15 -0.34 -4.60
C THR A 354 -14.02 0.21 -5.46
N CYS A 355 -13.61 1.45 -5.22
CA CYS A 355 -12.48 2.06 -5.92
C CYS A 355 -11.19 1.22 -5.84
N THR A 356 -10.90 0.66 -4.66
CA THR A 356 -9.73 -0.18 -4.41
C THR A 356 -9.87 -1.63 -4.89
N THR A 357 -11.06 -2.22 -4.78
CA THR A 357 -11.28 -3.60 -5.27
C THR A 357 -11.29 -3.68 -6.80
N LEU A 358 -11.60 -2.59 -7.50
CA LEU A 358 -11.40 -2.50 -8.95
C LEU A 358 -9.91 -2.68 -9.31
N VAL A 359 -9.01 -1.93 -8.65
CA VAL A 359 -7.55 -2.04 -8.84
C VAL A 359 -7.08 -3.47 -8.53
N TRP A 360 -7.46 -3.99 -7.36
CA TRP A 360 -7.11 -5.34 -6.93
C TRP A 360 -7.56 -6.42 -7.91
N TYR A 361 -8.83 -6.39 -8.30
CA TYR A 361 -9.39 -7.41 -9.17
C TYR A 361 -8.74 -7.39 -10.56
N CYS A 362 -8.53 -6.19 -11.12
CA CYS A 362 -7.87 -6.04 -12.41
C CYS A 362 -6.42 -6.55 -12.33
N ALA A 363 -5.66 -6.23 -11.28
CA ALA A 363 -4.29 -6.69 -11.11
C ALA A 363 -4.20 -8.21 -10.94
N LYS A 364 -5.12 -8.79 -10.15
CA LYS A 364 -5.22 -10.25 -9.96
C LYS A 364 -5.54 -10.96 -11.27
N LYS A 365 -6.43 -10.42 -12.10
CA LYS A 365 -6.82 -11.04 -13.37
C LYS A 365 -5.81 -10.87 -14.50
N GLU A 366 -5.18 -9.70 -14.61
CA GLU A 366 -4.24 -9.42 -15.70
C GLU A 366 -2.84 -9.96 -15.44
N TYR A 367 -2.39 -9.86 -14.19
CA TYR A 367 -0.99 -10.11 -13.85
C TYR A 367 -0.79 -11.31 -12.93
N GLY A 368 -1.87 -11.87 -12.38
CA GLY A 368 -1.79 -12.86 -11.31
C GLY A 368 -1.29 -12.28 -9.99
N VAL A 369 -1.36 -10.95 -9.81
CA VAL A 369 -0.80 -10.24 -8.65
C VAL A 369 -1.90 -9.86 -7.68
N ASN A 370 -1.82 -10.33 -6.44
CA ASN A 370 -2.78 -10.00 -5.38
C ASN A 370 -2.27 -8.83 -4.51
N VAL A 371 -2.69 -7.61 -4.88
CA VAL A 371 -2.41 -6.37 -4.13
C VAL A 371 -3.39 -6.22 -2.96
N SER A 372 -3.06 -6.76 -1.79
CA SER A 372 -3.86 -6.59 -0.57
C SER A 372 -3.09 -6.94 0.69
N SER A 373 -3.42 -6.25 1.79
CA SER A 373 -2.88 -6.51 3.12
C SER A 373 -3.18 -7.94 3.60
N TRP A 374 -2.23 -8.53 4.33
CA TRP A 374 -2.26 -9.91 4.84
C TRP A 374 -3.41 -10.20 5.79
N TRP A 375 -3.87 -9.19 6.54
CA TRP A 375 -4.92 -9.37 7.55
C TRP A 375 -6.33 -9.16 7.03
N SER A 376 -6.45 -8.50 5.87
CA SER A 376 -7.73 -7.93 5.49
C SER A 376 -8.40 -8.74 4.38
N PRO A 377 -9.66 -9.19 4.59
CA PRO A 377 -10.50 -9.61 3.46
C PRO A 377 -10.83 -8.42 2.55
N LEU A 378 -10.49 -7.20 2.95
CA LEU A 378 -10.71 -5.96 2.23
C LEU A 378 -9.44 -5.45 1.56
N VAL A 379 -9.65 -4.51 0.65
CA VAL A 379 -8.57 -3.79 -0.02
C VAL A 379 -8.76 -2.32 0.36
N SER A 380 -7.93 -1.80 1.25
CA SER A 380 -7.95 -0.37 1.62
C SER A 380 -6.93 0.42 0.80
N PRO A 381 -7.07 1.77 0.66
CA PRO A 381 -6.06 2.60 0.02
C PRO A 381 -4.68 2.46 0.68
N SER A 382 -4.61 2.47 2.02
CA SER A 382 -3.36 2.23 2.76
C SER A 382 -2.80 0.83 2.50
N GLY A 383 -3.66 -0.18 2.36
CA GLY A 383 -3.28 -1.53 1.96
C GLY A 383 -2.64 -1.56 0.57
N LEU A 384 -3.25 -0.89 -0.42
CA LEU A 384 -2.65 -0.74 -1.75
C LEU A 384 -1.35 0.06 -1.70
N TYR A 385 -1.27 1.09 -0.86
CA TYR A 385 -0.06 1.89 -0.71
C TYR A 385 1.08 1.05 -0.17
N LEU A 386 0.87 0.26 0.90
CA LEU A 386 1.93 -0.46 1.61
C LEU A 386 2.35 -1.77 0.93
N ASP A 387 1.45 -2.44 0.20
CA ASP A 387 1.66 -3.78 -0.38
C ASP A 387 2.97 -3.92 -1.20
N GLU A 388 3.65 -5.06 -1.05
CA GLU A 388 4.91 -5.38 -1.74
C GLU A 388 4.87 -5.30 -3.26
N SER A 389 3.71 -5.64 -3.82
CA SER A 389 3.46 -5.69 -5.25
C SER A 389 3.03 -4.35 -5.84
N THR A 390 3.04 -3.27 -5.04
CA THR A 390 2.87 -1.89 -5.52
C THR A 390 4.08 -1.03 -5.18
N TYR A 391 4.29 0.04 -5.93
CA TYR A 391 5.37 0.97 -5.68
C TYR A 391 5.00 2.40 -6.09
N VAL A 392 5.54 3.38 -5.38
CA VAL A 392 5.34 4.80 -5.69
C VAL A 392 6.20 5.16 -6.89
N ARG A 393 5.56 5.71 -7.92
CA ARG A 393 6.23 6.30 -9.09
C ARG A 393 6.47 7.80 -8.89
N LYS A 394 5.49 8.49 -8.31
CA LYS A 394 5.60 9.89 -7.89
C LYS A 394 4.58 10.23 -6.80
N ALA A 395 5.04 10.90 -5.74
CA ALA A 395 4.16 11.59 -4.80
C ALA A 395 3.77 12.98 -5.36
N ILE A 396 2.49 13.32 -5.24
CA ILE A 396 1.90 14.59 -5.68
C ILE A 396 1.43 15.33 -4.43
N ARG A 397 2.06 16.46 -4.12
CA ARG A 397 1.87 17.19 -2.85
C ARG A 397 1.75 18.69 -3.02
#